data_AF-A0AAP7TNP6-F1
#
_entry.id   AF-A0AAP7TNP6-F1
#
_cell.length_a   1.000
_cell.length_b   1.000
_cell.length_c   1.000
_cell.angle_alpha   90.00
_cell.angle_beta   90.00
_cell.angle_gamma   90.00
#
_symmetry.space_group_name_H-M   'P 1'
#
loop_
_entity.id
_entity.type
_entity.pdbx_description
1 polymer ?
#
loop_
_entity_poly.entity_id
_entity_poly.type
_entity_poly.pdbx_seq_one_letter_code
_entity_poly.pdbx_strand_id
1 'polypeptide(L)'
;MTTFTNKELIKEIKERISSLEVRDDIERRAYEIALASLEEEPVAWLHSDNGLGIPAITRSKNIADSWLSIGWYVQPLYIAKPVLVVPDARPSLNNGIVGFDEGWNACRATMLHGAKPVSQTYKLNKLSGNSPVTQDGWISCSERMPNDKQYVWCWGKSYGWTECDTFEGYYDWSRNKWWAVTDDGEEPASKVTHWMPLPEPPQEVK
;
A
#
# COMPACT_ATOMS: atom_id res chain seq x y z
N MET A 1 -9.31 21.91 35.55
CA MET A 1 -8.94 21.75 34.13
C MET A 1 -10.21 21.44 33.39
N THR A 2 -10.63 22.30 32.46
CA THR A 2 -11.79 22.04 31.59
C THR A 2 -11.38 20.99 30.56
N THR A 3 -11.89 19.78 30.69
CA THR A 3 -11.76 18.74 29.65
C THR A 3 -12.66 19.11 28.49
N PHE A 4 -12.08 19.67 27.43
CA PHE A 4 -12.76 19.85 26.15
C PHE A 4 -13.04 18.49 25.52
N THR A 5 -14.24 18.31 24.99
CA THR A 5 -14.58 17.15 24.16
C THR A 5 -13.96 17.30 22.77
N ASN A 6 -13.72 16.19 22.07
CA ASN A 6 -13.23 16.24 20.68
C ASN A 6 -14.14 17.08 19.77
N LYS A 7 -15.45 17.12 20.03
CA LYS A 7 -16.42 17.94 19.27
C LYS A 7 -16.18 19.45 19.48
N GLU A 8 -15.89 19.87 20.70
CA GLU A 8 -15.58 21.26 21.01
C GLU A 8 -14.23 21.67 20.41
N LEU A 9 -13.22 20.80 20.49
CA LEU A 9 -11.91 21.04 19.86
C LEU A 9 -12.01 21.17 18.33
N ILE A 10 -12.76 20.28 17.67
CA ILE A 10 -12.98 20.35 16.22
C ILE A 10 -13.65 21.66 15.83
N LYS A 11 -14.66 22.10 16.60
CA LYS A 11 -15.37 23.36 16.35
C LYS A 11 -14.42 24.56 16.45
N GLU A 12 -13.67 24.65 17.55
CA GLU A 12 -12.71 25.73 17.80
C GLU A 12 -11.64 25.79 16.69
N ILE A 13 -11.06 24.65 16.30
CA ILE A 13 -10.04 24.59 15.24
C ILE A 13 -10.59 25.07 13.90
N LYS A 14 -11.82 24.69 13.54
CA LYS A 14 -12.48 25.15 12.31
C LYS A 14 -12.73 26.65 12.32
N GLU A 15 -13.19 27.20 13.45
CA GLU A 15 -13.41 28.63 13.61
C GLU A 15 -12.10 29.40 13.46
N ARG A 16 -11.00 28.95 14.08
CA ARG A 16 -9.67 29.58 13.95
C ARG A 16 -9.09 29.53 12.54
N ILE A 17 -9.26 28.43 11.82
CA ILE A 17 -8.80 28.33 10.42
C ILE A 17 -9.60 29.28 9.52
N SER A 18 -10.91 29.42 9.79
CA SER A 18 -11.82 30.27 9.02
C SER A 18 -11.69 31.75 9.38
N SER A 19 -11.29 32.08 10.61
CA SER A 19 -10.96 33.45 11.00
C SER A 19 -9.54 33.78 10.52
N LEU A 20 -9.24 35.07 10.31
CA LEU A 20 -7.88 35.53 10.03
C LEU A 20 -6.98 35.48 11.30
N GLU A 21 -7.36 34.70 12.32
CA GLU A 21 -6.65 34.62 13.61
C GLU A 21 -5.46 33.65 13.56
N VAL A 22 -5.26 32.94 12.45
CA VAL A 22 -4.05 32.15 12.24
C VAL A 22 -2.87 33.09 11.95
N ARG A 23 -1.81 33.03 12.76
CA ARG A 23 -0.70 33.99 12.66
C ARG A 23 0.15 33.80 11.41
N ASP A 24 0.30 32.55 10.95
CA ASP A 24 1.16 32.17 9.82
C ASP A 24 0.74 30.83 9.18
N ASP A 25 1.35 30.50 8.03
CA ASP A 25 1.06 29.27 7.29
C ASP A 25 1.45 27.99 8.04
N ILE A 26 2.40 28.06 8.97
CA ILE A 26 2.82 26.90 9.79
C ILE A 26 1.73 26.58 10.80
N GLU A 27 1.19 27.60 11.46
CA GLU A 27 0.09 27.47 12.40
C GLU A 27 -1.18 26.96 11.68
N ARG A 28 -1.46 27.45 10.47
CA ARG A 28 -2.56 26.94 9.63
C ARG A 28 -2.42 25.45 9.38
N ARG A 29 -1.23 25.03 8.93
CA ARG A 29 -0.94 23.64 8.61
C ARG A 29 -0.99 22.74 9.86
N ALA A 30 -0.56 23.24 11.01
CA ALA A 30 -0.67 22.52 12.28
C ALA A 30 -2.14 22.28 12.66
N TYR A 31 -3.00 23.30 12.51
CA TYR A 31 -4.44 23.17 12.75
C TYR A 31 -5.11 22.20 11.77
N GLU A 32 -4.75 22.22 10.48
CA GLU A 32 -5.25 21.27 9.49
C GLU A 32 -4.86 19.82 9.82
N ILE A 33 -3.63 19.58 10.26
CA ILE A 33 -3.17 18.25 10.69
C ILE A 33 -3.91 17.79 11.94
N ALA A 34 -4.08 18.68 12.92
CA ALA A 34 -4.82 18.38 14.15
C ALA A 34 -6.29 18.07 13.84
N LEU A 35 -6.92 18.85 12.97
CA LEU A 35 -8.31 18.64 12.53
C LEU A 35 -8.47 17.28 11.83
N ALA A 36 -7.60 16.97 10.87
CA ALA A 36 -7.61 15.68 10.18
C ALA A 36 -7.40 14.51 11.15
N SER A 37 -6.61 14.69 12.21
CA SER A 37 -6.37 13.65 13.23
C SER A 37 -7.57 13.49 14.17
N LEU A 38 -8.30 14.56 14.48
CA LEU A 38 -9.50 14.53 15.32
C LEU A 38 -10.75 14.02 14.59
N GLU A 39 -10.81 14.19 13.27
CA GLU A 39 -11.91 13.73 12.42
C GLU A 39 -11.72 12.30 11.90
N GLU A 40 -10.56 11.68 12.13
CA GLU A 40 -10.33 10.31 11.70
C GLU A 40 -11.20 9.31 12.47
N GLU A 41 -11.86 8.43 11.73
CA GLU A 41 -12.65 7.35 12.32
C GLU A 41 -11.73 6.18 12.73
N PRO A 42 -11.84 5.68 13.96
CA PRO A 42 -11.08 4.50 14.37
C PRO A 42 -11.54 3.26 13.61
N VAL A 43 -10.59 2.38 13.29
CA VAL A 43 -10.85 1.16 12.53
C VAL A 43 -11.15 -0.05 13.42
N ALA A 44 -10.78 0.05 14.70
CA ALA A 44 -11.03 -0.95 15.71
C ALA A 44 -11.02 -0.30 17.09
N TRP A 45 -11.46 -1.07 18.08
CA TRP A 45 -11.47 -0.68 19.48
C TRP A 45 -10.90 -1.82 20.30
N LEU A 46 -9.96 -1.48 21.19
CA LEU A 46 -9.35 -2.38 22.14
C LEU A 46 -9.93 -2.12 23.51
N HIS A 47 -10.24 -3.19 24.22
CA HIS A 47 -10.53 -3.15 25.64
C HIS A 47 -9.49 -4.03 26.36
N SER A 48 -8.89 -3.52 27.43
CA SER A 48 -7.79 -4.17 28.17
C SER A 48 -8.07 -4.37 29.66
N ASP A 49 -9.07 -3.70 30.24
CA ASP A 49 -9.33 -3.68 31.68
C ASP A 49 -10.78 -4.03 32.03
N ASN A 50 -11.11 -5.33 32.06
CA ASN A 50 -12.45 -5.88 32.37
C ASN A 50 -12.47 -6.62 33.70
N GLY A 51 -11.38 -6.55 34.48
CA GLY A 51 -11.21 -7.40 35.66
C GLY A 51 -11.11 -8.91 35.37
N LEU A 52 -11.14 -9.34 34.09
CA LEU A 52 -10.99 -10.74 33.67
C LEU A 52 -9.61 -11.05 33.07
N GLY A 53 -8.79 -10.02 32.82
CA GLY A 53 -7.39 -10.17 32.39
C GLY A 53 -7.20 -10.61 30.93
N ILE A 54 -8.25 -10.62 30.10
CA ILE A 54 -8.17 -10.97 28.69
C ILE A 54 -8.53 -9.72 27.84
N PRO A 55 -7.56 -9.15 27.11
CA PRO A 55 -7.84 -8.05 26.19
C PRO A 55 -8.65 -8.53 24.98
N ALA A 56 -9.58 -7.69 24.52
CA ALA A 56 -10.42 -7.97 23.36
C ALA A 56 -10.37 -6.82 22.35
N ILE A 57 -10.33 -7.15 21.06
CA ILE A 57 -10.37 -6.18 19.97
C ILE A 57 -11.63 -6.42 19.14
N THR A 58 -12.35 -5.36 18.82
CA THR A 58 -13.51 -5.40 17.91
C THR A 58 -13.37 -4.38 16.79
N ARG A 59 -13.91 -4.69 15.62
CA ARG A 59 -14.13 -3.72 14.53
C ARG A 59 -15.56 -3.20 14.48
N SER A 60 -16.43 -3.63 15.40
CA SER A 60 -17.82 -3.20 15.46
C SER A 60 -17.98 -2.07 16.47
N LYS A 61 -18.38 -0.90 15.99
CA LYS A 61 -18.68 0.27 16.84
C LYS A 61 -19.76 -0.04 17.88
N ASN A 62 -20.79 -0.80 17.51
CA ASN A 62 -21.86 -1.19 18.43
C ASN A 62 -21.34 -2.03 19.61
N ILE A 63 -20.36 -2.90 19.36
CA ILE A 63 -19.72 -3.69 20.42
C ILE A 63 -18.85 -2.78 21.30
N ALA A 64 -18.09 -1.86 20.71
CA ALA A 64 -17.29 -0.89 21.44
C ALA A 64 -18.14 0.03 22.32
N ASP A 65 -19.26 0.54 21.80
CA ASP A 65 -20.23 1.35 22.54
C ASP A 65 -20.87 0.55 23.69
N SER A 66 -21.13 -0.75 23.47
CA SER A 66 -21.59 -1.65 24.53
C SER A 66 -20.54 -1.86 25.63
N TRP A 67 -19.25 -1.87 25.30
CA TRP A 67 -18.17 -1.92 26.30
C TRP A 67 -18.08 -0.61 27.09
N LEU A 68 -18.19 0.54 26.41
CA LEU A 68 -18.22 1.84 27.08
C LEU A 68 -19.43 1.97 28.03
N SER A 69 -20.60 1.47 27.65
CA SER A 69 -21.82 1.57 28.46
C SER A 69 -21.77 0.73 29.74
N ILE A 70 -21.02 -0.37 29.74
CA ILE A 70 -20.75 -1.19 30.94
C ILE A 70 -19.57 -0.65 31.77
N GLY A 71 -19.02 0.52 31.40
CA GLY A 71 -17.98 1.21 32.15
C GLY A 71 -16.57 0.72 31.87
N TRP A 72 -16.36 -0.06 30.82
CA TRP A 72 -15.05 -0.56 30.45
C TRP A 72 -14.23 0.50 29.71
N TYR A 73 -12.91 0.52 29.94
CA TYR A 73 -12.01 1.41 29.21
C TYR A 73 -11.80 0.91 27.77
N VAL A 74 -12.29 1.69 26.80
CA VAL A 74 -12.19 1.35 25.37
C VAL A 74 -11.24 2.31 24.67
N GLN A 75 -10.12 1.77 24.18
CA GLN A 75 -9.13 2.51 23.41
C GLN A 75 -9.45 2.41 21.90
N PRO A 76 -9.69 3.53 21.20
CA PRO A 76 -9.79 3.53 19.74
C PRO A 76 -8.43 3.22 19.11
N LEU A 77 -8.43 2.36 18.08
CA LEU A 77 -7.27 2.00 17.28
C LEU A 77 -7.44 2.58 15.88
N TYR A 78 -6.41 3.28 15.41
CA TYR A 78 -6.38 3.90 14.09
C TYR A 78 -5.39 3.15 13.19
N ILE A 79 -5.65 3.18 11.88
CA ILE A 79 -4.63 2.74 10.92
C ILE A 79 -3.48 3.73 10.98
N ALA A 80 -2.26 3.23 11.16
CA ALA A 80 -1.08 4.06 11.02
C ALA A 80 -1.07 4.65 9.61
N LYS A 81 -0.99 5.98 9.51
CA LYS A 81 -0.76 6.65 8.22
C LYS A 81 0.51 6.07 7.61
N PRO A 82 0.52 5.73 6.31
CA PRO A 82 1.74 5.29 5.66
C PRO A 82 2.77 6.40 5.83
N VAL A 83 3.85 6.10 6.56
CA VAL A 83 4.97 7.02 6.73
C VAL A 83 5.62 7.15 5.37
N LEU A 84 5.54 8.32 4.77
CA LEU A 84 6.24 8.60 3.53
C LEU A 84 7.74 8.69 3.84
N VAL A 85 8.47 7.60 3.61
CA VAL A 85 9.92 7.57 3.73
C VAL A 85 10.51 8.26 2.51
N VAL A 86 10.78 9.56 2.63
CA VAL A 86 11.49 10.34 1.61
C VAL A 86 12.98 10.34 1.94
N PRO A 87 13.85 9.87 1.03
CA PRO A 87 15.30 9.95 1.21
C PRO A 87 15.82 11.40 1.35
N ASP A 88 16.96 11.59 2.00
CA ASP A 88 17.57 12.92 2.19
C ASP A 88 18.02 13.55 0.87
N ALA A 89 18.00 14.89 0.81
CA ALA A 89 18.45 15.63 -0.35
C ALA A 89 19.97 15.47 -0.54
N ARG A 90 20.41 15.27 -1.78
CA ARG A 90 21.83 15.19 -2.09
C ARG A 90 22.37 16.55 -2.49
N PRO A 91 23.53 16.98 -1.95
CA PRO A 91 24.17 18.22 -2.37
C PRO A 91 24.68 18.05 -3.81
N SER A 92 24.42 19.03 -4.66
CA SER A 92 24.99 19.07 -6.01
C SER A 92 26.51 19.17 -5.91
N LEU A 93 27.21 18.09 -6.28
CA LEU A 93 28.66 18.13 -6.36
C LEU A 93 29.03 18.65 -7.76
N ASN A 94 29.71 19.79 -7.82
CA ASN A 94 30.18 20.44 -9.06
C ASN A 94 31.30 19.65 -9.78
N ASN A 95 31.33 18.32 -9.65
CA ASN A 95 32.40 17.43 -10.09
C ASN A 95 32.04 16.67 -11.38
N GLY A 96 31.06 17.15 -12.15
CA GLY A 96 30.71 16.60 -13.47
C GLY A 96 29.71 15.44 -13.49
N ILE A 97 29.23 14.97 -12.32
CA ILE A 97 28.10 14.02 -12.21
C ILE A 97 26.81 14.80 -11.88
N VAL A 98 26.55 15.88 -12.62
CA VAL A 98 25.40 16.77 -12.40
C VAL A 98 24.05 16.07 -12.57
N GLY A 99 23.98 15.02 -13.41
CA GLY A 99 22.72 14.33 -13.70
C GLY A 99 22.19 13.42 -12.58
N PHE A 100 23.05 12.87 -11.71
CA PHE A 100 22.59 11.96 -10.65
C PHE A 100 21.92 12.72 -9.51
N ASP A 101 22.53 13.81 -9.04
CA ASP A 101 22.00 14.58 -7.91
C ASP A 101 20.72 15.34 -8.29
N GLU A 102 20.64 15.85 -9.52
CA GLU A 102 19.43 16.46 -10.06
C GLU A 102 18.29 15.44 -10.20
N GLY A 103 18.57 14.26 -10.76
CA GLY A 103 17.60 13.17 -10.87
C GLY A 103 17.13 12.65 -9.51
N TRP A 104 18.05 12.49 -8.56
CA TRP A 104 17.74 12.10 -7.19
C TRP A 104 16.82 13.13 -6.51
N ASN A 105 17.16 14.41 -6.59
CA ASN A 105 16.39 15.47 -5.97
C ASN A 105 15.03 15.69 -6.67
N ALA A 106 14.92 15.44 -7.98
CA ALA A 106 13.66 15.45 -8.72
C ALA A 106 12.73 14.29 -8.31
N CYS A 107 13.26 13.07 -8.20
CA CYS A 107 12.52 11.92 -7.66
C CYS A 107 12.06 12.17 -6.22
N ARG A 108 12.94 12.72 -5.38
CA ARG A 108 12.63 13.12 -4.00
C ARG A 108 11.50 14.16 -3.94
N ALA A 109 11.57 15.21 -4.78
CA ALA A 109 10.53 16.23 -4.86
C ALA A 109 9.19 15.62 -5.28
N THR A 110 9.20 14.69 -6.24
CA THR A 110 8.00 13.96 -6.68
C THR A 110 7.39 13.13 -5.55
N MET A 111 8.21 12.41 -4.77
CA MET A 111 7.73 11.69 -3.58
C MET A 111 7.08 12.63 -2.56
N LEU A 112 7.68 13.80 -2.30
CA LEU A 112 7.10 14.82 -1.41
C LEU A 112 5.80 15.43 -1.94
N HIS A 113 5.69 15.64 -3.26
CA HIS A 113 4.45 16.13 -3.88
C HIS A 113 3.35 15.07 -3.95
N GLY A 114 3.73 13.79 -4.05
CA GLY A 114 2.83 12.63 -3.96
C GLY A 114 2.29 12.35 -2.55
N ALA A 115 2.73 13.11 -1.53
CA ALA A 115 2.31 12.99 -0.13
C ALA A 115 0.87 13.43 0.16
N LYS A 116 0.09 13.86 -0.84
CA LYS A 116 -1.36 13.90 -0.67
C LYS A 116 -1.81 12.46 -0.44
N PRO A 117 -2.62 12.16 0.59
CA PRO A 117 -3.09 10.80 0.79
C PRO A 117 -3.81 10.41 -0.49
N VAL A 118 -3.23 9.47 -1.23
CA VAL A 118 -4.00 8.69 -2.18
C VAL A 118 -5.01 8.00 -1.29
N SER A 119 -6.23 8.53 -1.27
CA SER A 119 -7.35 7.87 -0.63
C SER A 119 -7.28 6.42 -1.08
N GLN A 120 -7.04 5.50 -0.15
CA GLN A 120 -6.94 4.07 -0.42
C GLN A 120 -8.32 3.49 -0.74
N THR A 121 -9.13 4.24 -1.47
CA THR A 121 -10.07 3.68 -2.42
C THR A 121 -9.27 3.50 -3.71
N TYR A 122 -8.74 2.30 -3.91
CA TYR A 122 -8.57 1.79 -5.26
C TYR A 122 -9.97 1.67 -5.89
N LYS A 123 -10.63 2.80 -6.18
CA LYS A 123 -11.55 2.81 -7.29
C LYS A 123 -10.65 2.79 -8.51
N LEU A 124 -10.34 1.57 -8.93
CA LEU A 124 -9.80 1.26 -10.24
C LEU A 124 -10.66 2.08 -11.19
N ASN A 125 -10.10 3.18 -11.69
CA ASN A 125 -10.80 4.02 -12.65
C ASN A 125 -11.13 3.06 -13.78
N LYS A 126 -12.42 2.76 -13.94
CA LYS A 126 -12.92 2.04 -15.10
C LYS A 126 -12.60 2.98 -16.24
N LEU A 127 -11.45 2.76 -16.88
CA LEU A 127 -11.00 3.54 -18.03
C LEU A 127 -12.02 3.27 -19.11
N SER A 128 -13.05 4.12 -19.17
CA SER A 128 -13.93 4.26 -20.32
C SER A 128 -13.13 4.94 -21.41
N GLY A 129 -12.23 4.19 -22.03
CA GLY A 129 -11.44 4.57 -23.17
C GLY A 129 -11.30 3.31 -24.01
N ASN A 130 -11.85 3.33 -25.21
CA ASN A 130 -11.76 2.23 -26.18
C ASN A 130 -10.32 2.10 -26.70
N SER A 131 -9.39 1.69 -25.84
CA SER A 131 -8.05 1.27 -26.21
C SER A 131 -7.98 -0.26 -26.04
N PRO A 132 -7.35 -1.00 -26.98
CA PRO A 132 -7.31 -2.45 -26.90
C PRO A 132 -6.65 -2.85 -25.58
N VAL A 133 -7.30 -3.76 -24.86
CA VAL A 133 -6.83 -4.34 -23.61
C VAL A 133 -5.41 -4.89 -23.84
N THR A 134 -4.39 -4.19 -23.38
CA THR A 134 -3.07 -4.78 -23.18
C THR A 134 -3.17 -5.70 -21.97
N GLN A 135 -2.86 -6.96 -22.16
CA GLN A 135 -3.04 -8.06 -21.21
C GLN A 135 -1.88 -8.10 -20.18
N ASP A 136 -1.47 -6.94 -19.66
CA ASP A 136 -0.22 -6.75 -18.91
C ASP A 136 -0.39 -6.98 -17.40
N GLY A 137 -0.93 -8.13 -16.99
CA GLY A 137 -1.14 -8.46 -15.58
C GLY A 137 -0.95 -9.93 -15.25
N TRP A 138 -0.72 -10.22 -13.96
CA TRP A 138 -0.69 -11.58 -13.44
C TRP A 138 -2.06 -12.28 -13.62
N ILE A 139 -2.03 -13.45 -14.25
CA ILE A 139 -3.16 -14.30 -14.58
C ILE A 139 -3.19 -15.46 -13.59
N SER A 140 -4.31 -15.66 -12.91
CA SER A 140 -4.46 -16.81 -12.01
C SER A 140 -4.49 -18.11 -12.81
N CYS A 141 -3.78 -19.14 -12.32
CA CYS A 141 -3.83 -20.49 -12.90
C CYS A 141 -5.25 -21.08 -12.86
N SER A 142 -6.09 -20.66 -11.90
CA SER A 142 -7.49 -21.09 -11.82
C SER A 142 -8.38 -20.42 -12.86
N GLU A 143 -8.00 -19.23 -13.35
CA GLU A 143 -8.73 -18.51 -14.39
C GLU A 143 -8.32 -19.03 -15.76
N ARG A 144 -7.01 -19.14 -15.98
CA ARG A 144 -6.45 -19.59 -17.26
C ARG A 144 -5.06 -20.15 -17.07
N MET A 145 -4.85 -21.34 -17.62
CA MET A 145 -3.51 -21.93 -17.74
C MET A 145 -2.80 -21.36 -18.98
N PRO A 146 -1.46 -21.25 -18.98
CA PRO A 146 -0.71 -20.90 -20.19
C PRO A 146 -0.83 -22.00 -21.24
N ASN A 147 -0.50 -21.67 -22.49
CA ASN A 147 -0.45 -22.65 -23.56
C ASN A 147 0.62 -23.72 -23.28
N ASP A 148 0.49 -24.89 -23.92
CA ASP A 148 1.45 -25.98 -23.72
C ASP A 148 2.89 -25.54 -24.03
N LYS A 149 3.75 -25.70 -23.02
CA LYS A 149 5.17 -25.29 -23.06
C LYS A 149 5.40 -23.82 -23.42
N GLN A 150 4.43 -22.96 -23.12
CA GLN A 150 4.63 -21.52 -23.21
C GLN A 150 5.45 -21.02 -22.02
N TYR A 151 6.57 -20.36 -22.31
CA TYR A 151 7.38 -19.68 -21.31
C TYR A 151 6.68 -18.43 -20.79
N VAL A 152 6.59 -18.33 -19.47
CA VAL A 152 5.87 -17.31 -18.72
C VAL A 152 6.60 -16.99 -17.41
N TRP A 153 6.44 -15.78 -16.89
CA TRP A 153 6.81 -15.49 -15.51
C TRP A 153 5.80 -16.15 -14.57
N CYS A 154 6.27 -16.89 -13.58
CA CYS A 154 5.47 -17.65 -12.62
C CYS A 154 5.65 -17.11 -11.21
N TRP A 155 4.59 -17.15 -10.39
CA TRP A 155 4.67 -17.03 -8.94
C TRP A 155 4.35 -18.38 -8.30
N GLY A 156 5.35 -19.01 -7.69
CA GLY A 156 5.21 -20.36 -7.13
C GLY A 156 6.50 -20.83 -6.46
N LYS A 157 6.67 -22.15 -6.36
CA LYS A 157 7.81 -22.75 -5.68
C LYS A 157 8.56 -23.71 -6.61
N SER A 158 9.79 -23.36 -7.00
CA SER A 158 10.70 -24.31 -7.65
C SER A 158 11.18 -25.37 -6.66
N TYR A 159 11.59 -26.52 -7.18
CA TYR A 159 12.21 -27.58 -6.39
C TYR A 159 13.51 -27.06 -5.76
N GLY A 160 13.75 -27.37 -4.48
CA GLY A 160 14.92 -26.86 -3.75
C GLY A 160 14.75 -25.51 -3.07
N TRP A 161 13.70 -24.74 -3.37
CA TRP A 161 13.46 -23.44 -2.75
C TRP A 161 12.68 -23.60 -1.45
N THR A 162 12.94 -22.78 -0.43
CA THR A 162 12.18 -22.85 0.83
C THR A 162 10.83 -22.14 0.73
N GLU A 163 10.77 -21.07 -0.06
CA GLU A 163 9.64 -20.15 -0.16
C GLU A 163 9.11 -20.05 -1.61
N CYS A 164 7.98 -19.36 -1.80
CA CYS A 164 7.47 -19.05 -3.13
C CYS A 164 8.13 -17.77 -3.62
N ASP A 165 8.48 -17.72 -4.91
CA ASP A 165 9.11 -16.58 -5.55
C ASP A 165 8.71 -16.49 -7.02
N THR A 166 9.18 -15.43 -7.69
CA THR A 166 9.04 -15.22 -9.13
C THR A 166 10.17 -15.90 -9.91
N PHE A 167 9.80 -16.73 -10.88
CA PHE A 167 10.76 -17.41 -11.78
C PHE A 167 10.17 -17.56 -13.19
N GLU A 168 11.03 -17.71 -14.18
CA GLU A 168 10.59 -18.09 -15.52
C GLU A 168 10.23 -19.58 -15.54
N GLY A 169 9.10 -19.94 -16.11
CA GLY A 169 8.65 -21.32 -16.16
C GLY A 169 7.63 -21.57 -17.24
N TYR A 170 7.21 -22.83 -17.36
CA TYR A 170 6.15 -23.22 -18.28
C TYR A 170 5.33 -24.37 -17.71
N TYR A 171 4.14 -24.55 -18.26
CA TYR A 171 3.28 -25.67 -17.93
C TYR A 171 3.31 -26.71 -19.05
N ASP A 172 3.62 -27.96 -18.69
CA ASP A 172 3.60 -29.11 -19.60
C ASP A 172 2.26 -29.85 -19.44
N TRP A 173 1.35 -29.66 -20.39
CA TRP A 173 0.03 -30.29 -20.38
C TRP A 173 0.13 -31.81 -20.55
N SER A 174 1.12 -32.31 -21.28
CA SER A 174 1.32 -33.75 -21.48
C SER A 174 1.68 -34.47 -20.19
N ARG A 175 2.35 -33.75 -19.27
CA ARG A 175 2.76 -34.27 -17.95
C ARG A 175 1.93 -33.72 -16.80
N ASN A 176 0.97 -32.84 -17.08
CA ASN A 176 0.15 -32.14 -16.09
C ASN A 176 1.01 -31.49 -14.97
N LYS A 177 2.13 -30.86 -15.34
CA LYS A 177 3.18 -30.43 -14.40
C LYS A 177 3.82 -29.11 -14.78
N TRP A 178 4.17 -28.31 -13.77
CA TRP A 178 4.94 -27.08 -13.92
C TRP A 178 6.45 -27.35 -13.90
N TRP A 179 7.18 -26.55 -14.68
CA TRP A 179 8.63 -26.53 -14.73
C TRP A 179 9.13 -25.09 -14.53
N ALA A 180 10.17 -24.94 -13.73
CA ALA A 180 10.95 -23.72 -13.57
C ALA A 180 12.19 -23.82 -14.46
N VAL A 181 12.52 -22.73 -15.13
CA VAL A 181 13.76 -22.54 -15.86
C VAL A 181 14.76 -21.92 -14.89
N THR A 182 15.82 -22.65 -14.59
CA THR A 182 16.92 -22.22 -13.71
C THR A 182 18.24 -22.24 -14.48
N ASP A 183 19.30 -21.69 -13.87
CA ASP A 183 20.64 -21.70 -14.45
C ASP A 183 21.17 -23.13 -14.70
N ASP A 184 20.71 -24.10 -13.90
CA ASP A 184 21.12 -25.51 -13.95
C ASP A 184 20.21 -26.37 -14.87
N GLY A 185 19.15 -25.79 -15.44
CA GLY A 185 18.24 -26.45 -16.38
C GLY A 185 16.76 -26.32 -16.03
N GLU A 186 15.96 -27.30 -16.41
CA GLU A 186 14.52 -27.32 -16.14
C GLU A 186 14.22 -28.16 -14.89
N GLU A 187 13.70 -27.51 -13.85
CA GLU A 187 13.38 -28.15 -12.57
C GLU A 187 11.86 -28.23 -12.33
N PRO A 188 11.36 -29.27 -11.65
CA PRO A 188 9.96 -29.33 -11.25
C PRO A 188 9.53 -28.11 -10.43
N ALA A 189 8.44 -27.46 -10.83
CA ALA A 189 7.81 -26.42 -10.04
C ALA A 189 6.49 -26.91 -9.41
N SER A 190 6.14 -26.32 -8.27
CA SER A 190 4.96 -26.64 -7.49
C SER A 190 4.31 -25.37 -6.95
N LYS A 191 3.05 -25.46 -6.52
CA LYS A 191 2.30 -24.33 -5.92
C LYS A 191 2.32 -23.05 -6.77
N VAL A 192 2.37 -23.19 -8.10
CA VAL A 192 2.24 -22.06 -9.02
C VAL A 192 0.80 -21.56 -8.94
N THR A 193 0.62 -20.29 -8.61
CA THR A 193 -0.72 -19.69 -8.40
C THR A 193 -1.07 -18.69 -9.50
N HIS A 194 -0.09 -17.92 -9.98
CA HIS A 194 -0.29 -16.90 -11.01
C HIS A 194 0.87 -16.92 -12.00
N TRP A 195 0.62 -16.49 -13.23
CA TRP A 195 1.63 -16.33 -14.27
C TRP A 195 1.40 -15.06 -15.09
N MET A 196 2.41 -14.55 -15.79
CA MET A 196 2.24 -13.47 -16.77
C MET A 196 3.09 -13.74 -18.02
N PRO A 197 2.68 -13.29 -19.22
CA PRO A 197 3.46 -13.46 -20.43
C PRO A 197 4.83 -12.78 -20.30
N LEU A 198 5.85 -13.36 -20.95
CA LEU A 198 7.14 -12.69 -21.09
C LEU A 198 6.97 -11.42 -21.95
N PRO A 199 7.70 -10.34 -21.63
CA PRO A 199 7.65 -9.12 -22.43
C PRO A 199 8.17 -9.39 -23.84
N GLU A 200 7.58 -8.72 -24.83
CA GLU A 200 8.12 -8.77 -26.19
C GLU A 200 9.57 -8.23 -26.18
N PRO A 201 10.49 -8.88 -26.91
CA PRO A 201 11.86 -8.39 -26.98
C PRO A 201 11.88 -6.96 -27.52
N PRO A 202 12.76 -6.08 -27.00
CA PRO A 202 12.86 -4.71 -27.48
C PRO A 202 13.19 -4.72 -28.97
N GLN A 203 12.35 -4.05 -29.77
CA GLN A 203 12.59 -3.93 -31.21
C GLN A 203 13.82 -3.04 -31.42
N GLU A 204 14.87 -3.59 -32.02
CA GLU A 204 16.03 -2.81 -32.43
C GLU A 204 15.58 -1.75 -33.43
N VAL A 205 15.71 -0.48 -33.05
CA VAL A 205 15.54 0.64 -33.97
C VAL A 205 16.71 0.60 -34.94
N LYS A 206 16.46 0.16 -36.17
CA LYS A 206 17.42 0.22 -37.28
C LYS A 206 17.77 1.65 -37.65
#